data_AF-A0A7J2MFQ8-F1
#
_entry.id   AF-A0A7J2MFQ8-F1
#
_cell.length_a   1.000
_cell.length_b   1.000
_cell.length_c   1.000
_cell.angle_alpha   90.00
_cell.angle_beta   90.00
_cell.angle_gamma   90.00
#
_symmetry.space_group_name_H-M   'P 1'
#
loop_
_entity.id
_entity.type
_entity.pdbx_description
1 polymer ?
#
loop_
_entity_poly.entity_id
_entity_poly.type
_entity_poly.pdbx_seq_one_letter_code
_entity_poly.pdbx_strand_id
1 'polypeptide(L)'
;MRRCNKAKPGVYTGIVAACVIVSVAMFSGCIGEETATPGVSATPTPTVSLKTDPDSATIAKTPWTKIIFQDGFFSFQLQRTLGCTYYGGADVEECLSTACRIEDWDFESWYEEWTLTADRVCGIADECLADGNNVSAREAYLRASNYCRTAEFFLHGDPADPRILETWGKCRNCFIKAGRLSSPPFEVVEIPYEGTTLPEYFFRVGDSDTPRPTLILQTGYDGTSEELYNGQELKCLREYRLNLK
;
A
#
# COMPACT_ATOMS: atom_id res chain seq x y z
N MET A 1 21.42 48.12 -24.27
CA MET A 1 20.36 48.22 -23.23
C MET A 1 19.05 47.73 -23.82
N ARG A 2 18.65 46.48 -23.52
CA ARG A 2 17.34 45.90 -23.88
C ARG A 2 16.73 45.32 -22.61
N ARG A 3 15.48 45.69 -22.35
CA ARG A 3 14.69 45.38 -21.16
C ARG A 3 14.35 43.88 -21.11
N CYS A 4 14.55 43.25 -19.96
CA CYS A 4 14.03 41.91 -19.67
C CYS A 4 12.75 42.06 -18.84
N ASN A 5 11.62 41.60 -19.39
CA ASN A 5 10.30 41.68 -18.78
C ASN A 5 10.19 40.74 -17.57
N LYS A 6 9.65 41.26 -16.47
CA LYS A 6 9.17 40.49 -15.31
C LYS A 6 7.87 39.77 -15.71
N ALA A 7 7.83 38.45 -15.56
CA ALA A 7 6.60 37.67 -15.62
C ALA A 7 5.79 37.87 -14.33
N LYS A 8 4.47 38.08 -14.45
CA LYS A 8 3.52 38.15 -13.34
C LYS A 8 3.02 36.73 -12.99
N PRO A 9 2.67 36.46 -11.72
CA PRO A 9 2.11 35.18 -11.32
C PRO A 9 0.65 35.06 -11.77
N GLY A 10 0.34 33.99 -12.49
CA GLY A 10 -1.02 33.62 -12.90
C GLY A 10 -1.78 33.00 -11.74
N VAL A 11 -2.95 33.56 -11.47
CA VAL A 11 -3.94 33.09 -10.51
C VAL A 11 -4.59 31.82 -11.05
N TYR A 12 -4.35 30.67 -10.42
CA TYR A 12 -5.10 29.43 -10.68
C TYR A 12 -6.39 29.43 -9.86
N THR A 13 -7.43 30.07 -10.37
CA THR A 13 -8.82 29.81 -9.96
C THR A 13 -9.31 28.58 -10.73
N GLY A 14 -9.15 27.40 -10.15
CA GLY A 14 -9.72 26.14 -10.62
C GLY A 14 -10.63 25.57 -9.55
N ILE A 15 -11.92 25.54 -9.84
CA ILE A 15 -13.01 25.09 -8.97
C ILE A 15 -12.78 23.62 -8.57
N VAL A 16 -12.50 23.36 -7.29
CA VAL A 16 -12.49 22.02 -6.69
C VAL A 16 -13.94 21.64 -6.43
N ALA A 17 -14.53 20.83 -7.33
CA ALA A 17 -15.81 20.20 -7.07
C ALA A 17 -15.58 19.00 -6.12
N ALA A 18 -15.71 19.26 -4.82
CA ALA A 18 -15.71 18.23 -3.79
C ALA A 18 -16.97 17.36 -3.93
N CYS A 19 -16.80 16.07 -4.21
CA CYS A 19 -17.85 15.08 -4.06
C CYS A 19 -17.44 14.14 -2.93
N VAL A 20 -17.87 14.49 -1.71
CA VAL A 20 -17.69 13.66 -0.52
C VAL A 20 -18.79 12.60 -0.54
N ILE A 21 -18.44 11.34 -0.75
CA ILE A 21 -19.36 10.22 -0.51
C ILE A 21 -19.00 9.63 0.86
N VAL A 22 -19.75 10.03 1.89
CA VAL A 22 -19.77 9.37 3.20
C VAL A 22 -20.69 8.16 3.06
N SER A 23 -20.13 6.94 3.03
CA SER A 23 -20.93 5.72 3.11
C SER A 23 -21.03 5.27 4.56
N VAL A 24 -22.18 5.56 5.16
CA VAL A 24 -22.65 4.94 6.41
C VAL A 24 -23.19 3.56 6.06
N ALA A 25 -22.56 2.49 6.57
CA ALA A 25 -23.11 1.15 6.51
C ALA A 25 -23.82 0.83 7.84
N MET A 26 -25.14 0.64 7.78
CA MET A 26 -25.94 0.01 8.84
C MET A 26 -26.66 -1.20 8.24
N PHE A 27 -26.54 -2.31 8.96
CA PHE A 27 -27.10 -3.63 8.66
C PHE A 27 -28.64 -3.67 8.73
N SER A 28 -29.22 -4.58 7.95
CA SER A 28 -30.08 -5.70 8.42
C SER A 28 -31.43 -5.86 7.72
N GLY A 29 -31.64 -7.09 7.22
CA GLY A 29 -32.93 -7.77 7.08
C GLY A 29 -33.81 -7.34 5.91
N CYS A 30 -34.66 -8.19 5.32
CA CYS A 30 -34.93 -9.62 5.41
C CYS A 30 -36.03 -9.86 4.36
N ILE A 31 -35.91 -10.94 3.58
CA ILE A 31 -36.99 -11.77 3.01
C ILE A 31 -37.89 -11.12 1.95
N GLY A 32 -37.86 -11.69 0.74
CA GLY A 32 -38.76 -11.37 -0.38
C GLY A 32 -39.99 -12.28 -0.47
N GLU A 33 -40.77 -12.09 -1.54
CA GLU A 33 -41.54 -13.16 -2.20
C GLU A 33 -42.01 -12.65 -3.58
N GLU A 34 -41.65 -13.35 -4.65
CA GLU A 34 -42.19 -13.15 -6.00
C GLU A 34 -42.88 -14.44 -6.44
N THR A 35 -44.09 -14.28 -6.97
CA THR A 35 -45.07 -15.33 -7.28
C THR A 35 -44.67 -16.19 -8.48
N ALA A 36 -44.89 -17.51 -8.36
CA ALA A 36 -44.55 -18.54 -9.34
C ALA A 36 -45.38 -18.49 -10.64
N THR A 37 -44.73 -18.84 -11.76
CA THR A 37 -45.36 -19.40 -12.98
C THR A 37 -44.58 -20.65 -13.45
N PRO A 38 -45.24 -21.63 -14.10
CA PRO A 38 -44.68 -22.98 -14.23
C PRO A 38 -44.01 -23.30 -15.58
N GLY A 39 -42.94 -24.10 -15.51
CA GLY A 39 -42.78 -25.31 -16.31
C GLY A 39 -42.02 -25.24 -17.64
N VAL A 40 -40.71 -25.52 -17.59
CA VAL A 40 -40.00 -26.22 -18.68
C VAL A 40 -39.06 -27.26 -18.07
N SER A 41 -39.27 -28.53 -18.42
CA SER A 41 -38.43 -29.67 -18.02
C SER A 41 -37.14 -29.66 -18.82
N ALA A 42 -36.00 -29.43 -18.14
CA ALA A 42 -34.66 -29.56 -18.69
C ALA A 42 -33.94 -30.74 -18.02
N THR A 43 -33.37 -31.62 -18.84
CA THR A 43 -32.59 -32.79 -18.47
C THR A 43 -31.41 -32.39 -17.56
N PRO A 44 -31.13 -33.11 -16.44
CA PRO A 44 -30.07 -32.71 -15.53
C PRO A 44 -28.70 -32.88 -16.18
N THR A 45 -28.02 -31.75 -16.41
CA THR A 45 -26.57 -31.70 -16.64
C THR A 45 -25.89 -32.10 -15.32
N PRO A 46 -24.79 -32.88 -15.33
CA PRO A 46 -24.07 -33.18 -14.09
C PRO A 46 -23.54 -31.87 -13.49
N THR A 47 -24.21 -31.39 -12.44
CA THR A 47 -23.77 -30.26 -11.64
C THR A 47 -22.51 -30.68 -10.90
N VAL A 48 -21.35 -30.18 -11.34
CA VAL A 48 -20.17 -30.14 -10.48
C VAL A 48 -20.55 -29.26 -9.28
N SER A 49 -20.82 -29.91 -8.14
CA SER A 49 -21.01 -29.21 -6.89
C SER A 49 -19.66 -28.64 -6.48
N LEU A 50 -19.39 -27.41 -6.87
CA LEU A 50 -18.36 -26.61 -6.21
C LEU A 50 -18.70 -26.62 -4.73
N LYS A 51 -17.74 -27.00 -3.88
CA LYS A 51 -17.91 -26.88 -2.43
C LYS A 51 -18.32 -25.43 -2.18
N THR A 52 -19.45 -25.26 -1.51
CA THR A 52 -19.91 -23.94 -1.07
C THR A 52 -18.80 -23.29 -0.26
N ASP A 53 -18.53 -22.02 -0.53
CA ASP A 53 -17.58 -21.24 0.27
C ASP A 53 -17.95 -21.39 1.75
N PRO A 54 -16.95 -21.50 2.65
CA PRO A 54 -17.23 -21.65 4.07
C PRO A 54 -18.04 -20.45 4.56
N ASP A 55 -19.15 -20.71 5.25
CA ASP A 55 -20.00 -19.67 5.83
C ASP A 55 -19.19 -18.75 6.77
N SER A 56 -19.59 -17.48 6.89
CA SER A 56 -18.88 -16.46 7.69
C SER A 56 -18.59 -16.87 9.14
N ALA A 57 -19.45 -17.71 9.73
CA ALA A 57 -19.25 -18.27 11.07
C ALA A 57 -18.11 -19.30 11.14
N THR A 58 -17.79 -19.95 10.02
CA THR A 58 -16.68 -20.90 9.86
C THR A 58 -15.37 -20.17 9.59
N ILE A 59 -15.40 -19.11 8.77
CA ILE A 59 -14.24 -18.22 8.56
C ILE A 59 -13.83 -17.57 9.89
N ALA A 60 -14.78 -17.06 10.67
CA ALA A 60 -14.52 -16.46 11.97
C ALA A 60 -13.95 -17.44 13.02
N LYS A 61 -14.15 -18.75 12.83
CA LYS A 61 -13.61 -19.81 13.70
C LYS A 61 -12.31 -20.42 13.17
N THR A 62 -11.89 -20.04 11.97
CA THR A 62 -10.63 -20.52 11.42
C THR A 62 -9.51 -19.76 12.13
N PRO A 63 -8.61 -20.44 12.85
CA PRO A 63 -7.47 -19.76 13.43
C PRO A 63 -6.70 -19.11 12.27
N TRP A 64 -6.41 -17.81 12.40
CA TRP A 64 -5.50 -17.11 11.50
C TRP A 64 -4.31 -18.00 11.23
N THR A 65 -4.00 -18.23 9.96
CA THR A 65 -2.91 -19.15 9.60
C THR A 65 -1.63 -18.59 10.21
N LYS A 66 -1.06 -19.24 11.21
CA LYS A 66 0.17 -18.77 11.85
C LYS A 66 1.34 -19.00 10.90
N ILE A 67 2.17 -17.98 10.70
CA ILE A 67 3.40 -18.07 9.90
C ILE A 67 4.57 -17.68 10.80
N ILE A 68 5.47 -18.63 11.04
CA ILE A 68 6.68 -18.54 11.90
C ILE A 68 6.38 -18.29 13.40
N PHE A 69 5.61 -17.26 13.72
CA PHE A 69 5.32 -16.82 15.09
C PHE A 69 4.12 -17.52 15.72
N GLN A 70 4.16 -17.72 17.04
CA GLN A 70 2.98 -18.15 17.81
C GLN A 70 2.07 -16.98 18.15
N ASP A 71 2.63 -15.78 18.33
CA ASP A 71 1.83 -14.57 18.49
C ASP A 71 1.01 -14.26 17.23
N GLY A 72 -0.26 -13.90 17.43
CA GLY A 72 -1.18 -13.57 16.36
C GLY A 72 -0.84 -12.25 15.68
N PHE A 73 -0.36 -11.25 16.43
CA PHE A 73 -0.02 -9.95 15.86
C PHE A 73 1.26 -10.00 15.05
N PHE A 74 2.31 -10.66 15.54
CA PHE A 74 3.57 -10.87 14.80
C PHE A 74 3.32 -11.66 13.51
N SER A 75 2.56 -12.76 13.61
CA SER A 75 2.19 -13.55 12.43
C SER A 75 1.39 -12.73 11.42
N PHE A 76 0.44 -11.91 11.89
CA PHE A 76 -0.34 -11.04 11.03
C PHE A 76 0.52 -9.96 10.35
N GLN A 77 1.42 -9.31 11.08
CA GLN A 77 2.31 -8.29 10.51
C GLN A 77 3.32 -8.88 9.50
N LEU A 78 3.80 -10.10 9.76
CA LEU A 78 4.61 -10.83 8.78
C LEU A 78 3.79 -11.12 7.52
N GLN A 79 2.55 -11.58 7.65
CA GLN A 79 1.65 -11.81 6.51
C GLN A 79 1.36 -10.54 5.72
N ARG A 80 1.09 -9.42 6.40
CA ARG A 80 0.88 -8.11 5.78
C ARG A 80 2.09 -7.69 4.95
N THR A 81 3.29 -7.91 5.48
CA THR A 81 4.55 -7.63 4.76
C THR A 81 4.73 -8.58 3.57
N LEU A 82 4.54 -9.88 3.75
CA LEU A 82 4.59 -10.89 2.69
C LEU A 82 3.58 -10.62 1.57
N GLY A 83 2.40 -10.09 1.89
CA GLY A 83 1.37 -9.71 0.92
C GLY A 83 1.85 -8.67 -0.10
N CYS A 84 2.87 -7.88 0.24
CA CYS A 84 3.46 -6.88 -0.65
C CYS A 84 4.40 -7.49 -1.71
N THR A 85 4.71 -8.79 -1.64
CA THR A 85 5.67 -9.46 -2.55
C THR A 85 5.22 -9.39 -4.00
N TYR A 86 3.95 -9.67 -4.28
CA TYR A 86 3.37 -9.61 -5.64
C TYR A 86 3.53 -8.21 -6.27
N TYR A 87 3.44 -7.17 -5.44
CA TYR A 87 3.54 -5.79 -5.88
C TYR A 87 4.99 -5.28 -5.94
N GLY A 88 5.96 -6.03 -5.42
CA GLY A 88 7.38 -5.67 -5.39
C GLY A 88 7.77 -4.83 -4.17
N GLY A 89 6.89 -4.73 -3.17
CA GLY A 89 7.17 -4.08 -1.88
C GLY A 89 7.78 -5.03 -0.85
N ALA A 90 8.02 -6.30 -1.20
CA ALA A 90 8.71 -7.28 -0.36
C ALA A 90 9.31 -8.40 -1.22
N ASP A 91 10.20 -9.19 -0.62
CA ASP A 91 10.69 -10.47 -1.13
C ASP A 91 10.41 -11.56 -0.09
N VAL A 92 10.10 -12.77 -0.55
CA VAL A 92 9.70 -13.88 0.34
C VAL A 92 10.87 -14.33 1.21
N GLU A 93 12.06 -14.46 0.63
CA GLU A 93 13.24 -14.90 1.37
C GLU A 93 13.70 -13.83 2.35
N GLU A 94 13.70 -12.55 1.94
CA GLU A 94 14.04 -11.44 2.83
C GLU A 94 13.09 -11.39 4.04
N CYS A 95 11.79 -11.57 3.82
CA CYS A 95 10.79 -11.62 4.91
C CYS A 95 11.00 -12.83 5.84
N LEU A 96 11.10 -14.03 5.28
CA LEU A 96 11.19 -15.26 6.07
C LEU A 96 12.52 -15.37 6.81
N SER A 97 13.63 -15.00 6.17
CA SER A 97 14.95 -14.99 6.81
C SER A 97 15.02 -13.97 7.95
N THR A 98 14.36 -12.83 7.81
CA THR A 98 14.22 -11.84 8.90
C THR A 98 13.38 -12.39 10.03
N ALA A 99 12.20 -12.95 9.72
CA ALA A 99 11.33 -13.54 10.73
C ALA A 99 12.00 -14.66 11.54
N CYS A 100 12.84 -15.48 10.91
CA CYS A 100 13.57 -16.55 11.60
C CYS A 100 14.61 -16.06 12.62
N ARG A 101 14.97 -14.77 12.63
CA ARG A 101 15.91 -14.17 13.59
C ARG A 101 15.20 -13.45 14.74
N ILE A 102 13.90 -13.23 14.63
CA ILE A 102 13.08 -12.52 15.63
C ILE A 102 12.65 -13.51 16.72
N GLU A 103 12.80 -13.11 17.99
CA GLU A 103 12.25 -13.84 19.11
C GLU A 103 10.74 -13.57 19.22
N ASP A 104 9.94 -14.63 19.26
CA ASP A 104 8.48 -14.52 19.34
C ASP A 104 8.08 -13.77 20.62
N TRP A 105 7.12 -12.85 20.52
CA TRP A 105 6.68 -11.93 21.58
C TRP A 105 7.67 -10.81 21.98
N ASP A 106 8.83 -10.71 21.37
CA ASP A 106 9.79 -9.64 21.67
C ASP A 106 9.73 -8.50 20.64
N PHE A 107 9.21 -7.35 21.08
CA PHE A 107 9.05 -6.16 20.24
C PHE A 107 10.38 -5.53 19.85
N GLU A 108 11.42 -5.68 20.66
CA GLU A 108 12.74 -5.12 20.38
C GLU A 108 13.45 -5.93 19.29
N SER A 109 13.51 -7.26 19.39
CA SER A 109 14.06 -8.07 18.28
C SER A 109 13.27 -7.91 16.99
N TRP A 110 11.96 -7.69 17.04
CA TRP A 110 11.18 -7.32 15.85
C TRP A 110 11.70 -6.03 15.21
N TYR A 111 11.81 -4.95 16.00
CA TYR A 111 12.28 -3.66 15.51
C TYR A 111 13.70 -3.76 14.96
N GLU A 112 14.62 -4.37 15.70
CA GLU A 112 16.03 -4.49 15.34
C GLU A 112 16.22 -5.28 14.04
N GLU A 113 15.62 -6.46 13.93
CA GLU A 113 15.82 -7.34 12.78
C GLU A 113 15.19 -6.78 11.49
N TRP A 114 14.01 -6.17 11.58
CA TRP A 114 13.41 -5.50 10.42
C TRP A 114 14.19 -4.25 10.02
N THR A 115 14.72 -3.49 10.98
CA THR A 115 15.59 -2.33 10.69
C THR A 115 16.87 -2.76 10.00
N LEU A 116 17.53 -3.82 10.48
CA LEU A 116 18.73 -4.38 9.84
C LEU A 116 18.47 -4.81 8.39
N THR A 117 17.36 -5.51 8.15
CA THR A 117 16.97 -5.90 6.80
C THR A 117 16.66 -4.69 5.92
N ALA A 118 15.95 -3.69 6.44
CA ALA A 118 15.62 -2.48 5.69
C ALA A 118 16.87 -1.67 5.32
N ASP A 119 17.79 -1.46 6.26
CA ASP A 119 19.04 -0.74 6.03
C ASP A 119 19.94 -1.48 5.02
N ARG A 120 20.03 -2.81 5.10
CA ARG A 120 20.75 -3.63 4.10
C ARG A 120 20.17 -3.46 2.69
N VAL A 121 18.85 -3.54 2.55
CA VAL A 121 18.18 -3.43 1.25
C VAL A 121 18.24 -2.01 0.70
N CYS A 122 18.21 -1.00 1.57
CA CYS A 122 18.47 0.40 1.19
C CYS A 122 19.89 0.57 0.65
N GLY A 123 20.89 -0.06 1.29
CA GLY A 123 22.27 -0.09 0.80
C GLY A 123 22.38 -0.69 -0.61
N ILE A 124 21.73 -1.84 -0.85
CA ILE A 124 21.65 -2.45 -2.20
C ILE A 124 21.02 -1.48 -3.21
N ALA A 125 19.99 -0.73 -2.81
CA ALA A 125 19.34 0.25 -3.66
C ALA A 125 20.27 1.41 -4.03
N ASP A 126 21.00 1.93 -3.04
CA ASP A 126 22.00 3.00 -3.24
C ASP A 126 23.15 2.53 -4.16
N GLU A 127 23.65 1.29 -3.99
CA GLU A 127 24.66 0.69 -4.87
C GLU A 127 24.14 0.55 -6.31
N CYS A 128 22.96 -0.03 -6.49
CA CYS A 128 22.33 -0.15 -7.81
C CYS A 128 22.17 1.22 -8.49
N LEU A 129 21.80 2.25 -7.72
CA LEU A 129 21.62 3.60 -8.24
C LEU A 129 22.97 4.20 -8.69
N ALA A 130 24.03 3.99 -7.90
CA ALA A 130 25.38 4.44 -8.23
C ALA A 130 25.91 3.80 -9.53
N ASP A 131 25.56 2.54 -9.78
CA ASP A 131 25.90 1.79 -10.99
C ASP A 131 25.00 2.11 -12.20
N GLY A 132 23.98 2.97 -12.03
CA GLY A 132 23.02 3.34 -13.08
C GLY A 132 21.89 2.32 -13.31
N ASN A 133 21.77 1.31 -12.44
CA ASN A 133 20.73 0.27 -12.49
C ASN A 133 19.42 0.76 -11.86
N ASN A 134 18.78 1.76 -12.50
CA ASN A 134 17.61 2.48 -11.96
C ASN A 134 16.42 1.57 -11.61
N VAL A 135 16.17 0.50 -12.36
CA VAL A 135 15.06 -0.42 -12.09
C VAL A 135 15.31 -1.19 -10.79
N SER A 136 16.49 -1.78 -10.65
CA SER A 136 16.90 -2.53 -9.46
C SER A 136 16.96 -1.62 -8.23
N ALA A 137 17.49 -0.41 -8.38
CA ALA A 137 17.50 0.61 -7.32
C ALA A 137 16.07 0.94 -6.84
N ARG A 138 15.16 1.24 -7.78
CA ARG A 138 13.76 1.52 -7.46
C ARG A 138 13.12 0.38 -6.68
N GLU A 139 13.27 -0.85 -7.17
CA GLU A 139 12.64 -2.03 -6.57
C GLU A 139 13.19 -2.31 -5.16
N ALA A 140 14.49 -2.15 -4.95
CA ALA A 140 15.10 -2.27 -3.63
C ALA A 140 14.63 -1.15 -2.68
N TYR A 141 14.54 0.10 -3.13
CA TYR A 141 13.99 1.19 -2.30
C TYR A 141 12.53 0.96 -1.89
N LEU A 142 11.69 0.38 -2.76
CA LEU A 142 10.30 0.03 -2.41
C LEU A 142 10.24 -1.01 -1.29
N ARG A 143 11.07 -2.07 -1.38
CA ARG A 143 11.18 -3.08 -0.32
C ARG A 143 11.72 -2.48 0.98
N ALA A 144 12.80 -1.70 0.92
CA ALA A 144 13.37 -1.02 2.08
C ALA A 144 12.34 -0.11 2.78
N SER A 145 11.57 0.67 2.01
CA SER A 145 10.49 1.49 2.54
C SER A 145 9.45 0.67 3.32
N ASN A 146 9.05 -0.48 2.80
CA ASN A 146 8.07 -1.34 3.45
C ASN A 146 8.65 -2.02 4.70
N TYR A 147 9.92 -2.45 4.66
CA TYR A 147 10.57 -3.07 5.81
C TYR A 147 10.81 -2.10 6.96
N CYS A 148 11.16 -0.84 6.68
CA CYS A 148 11.19 0.19 7.71
C CYS A 148 9.79 0.38 8.35
N ARG A 149 8.71 0.40 7.53
CA ARG A 149 7.32 0.46 8.03
C ARG A 149 6.97 -0.76 8.88
N THR A 150 7.47 -1.95 8.51
CA THR A 150 7.31 -3.16 9.32
C THR A 150 8.03 -3.03 10.66
N ALA A 151 9.27 -2.54 10.67
CA ALA A 151 10.06 -2.36 11.89
C ALA A 151 9.36 -1.45 12.90
N GLU A 152 8.88 -0.30 12.44
CA GLU A 152 8.27 0.74 13.27
C GLU A 152 6.96 0.29 13.96
N PHE A 153 6.21 -0.65 13.36
CA PHE A 153 4.81 -0.91 13.71
C PHE A 153 4.53 -1.07 15.21
N PHE A 154 5.37 -1.82 15.93
CA PHE A 154 5.15 -2.08 17.36
C PHE A 154 5.70 -1.00 18.30
N LEU A 155 6.45 -0.02 17.80
CA LEU A 155 6.94 1.11 18.59
C LEU A 155 5.80 1.97 19.15
N HIS A 156 4.64 2.00 18.47
CA HIS A 156 3.46 2.76 18.89
C HIS A 156 2.84 2.29 20.23
N GLY A 157 3.34 1.21 20.83
CA GLY A 157 3.06 0.88 22.22
C GLY A 157 3.53 1.97 23.19
N ASP A 158 4.56 2.74 22.82
CA ASP A 158 4.99 3.96 23.50
C ASP A 158 4.98 5.15 22.51
N PRO A 159 3.95 6.02 22.54
CA PRO A 159 3.88 7.20 21.67
C PRO A 159 5.03 8.19 21.83
N ALA A 160 5.82 8.10 22.91
CA ALA A 160 6.98 8.97 23.13
C ALA A 160 8.28 8.39 22.56
N ASP A 161 8.26 7.18 21.99
CA ASP A 161 9.45 6.55 21.43
C ASP A 161 10.00 7.38 20.24
N PRO A 162 11.22 7.95 20.34
CA PRO A 162 11.77 8.78 19.28
C PRO A 162 12.02 8.01 17.98
N ARG A 163 12.19 6.67 18.06
CA ARG A 163 12.43 5.80 16.90
C ARG A 163 11.26 5.81 15.92
N ILE A 164 10.05 6.16 16.36
CA ILE A 164 8.86 6.29 15.51
C ILE A 164 9.15 7.30 14.37
N LEU A 165 9.49 8.55 14.73
CA LEU A 165 9.71 9.60 13.73
C LEU A 165 10.97 9.36 12.91
N GLU A 166 12.01 8.81 13.53
CA GLU A 166 13.26 8.47 12.82
C GLU A 166 13.04 7.39 11.76
N THR A 167 12.35 6.31 12.13
CA THR A 167 12.07 5.17 11.25
C THR A 167 11.10 5.59 10.16
N TRP A 168 10.00 6.28 10.50
CA TRP A 168 9.07 6.85 9.52
C TRP A 168 9.78 7.74 8.49
N GLY A 169 10.69 8.61 8.93
CA GLY A 169 11.49 9.45 8.05
C GLY A 169 12.34 8.63 7.07
N LYS A 170 12.96 7.53 7.53
CA LYS A 170 13.69 6.58 6.66
C LYS A 170 12.76 5.88 5.66
N CYS A 171 11.58 5.39 6.10
CA CYS A 171 10.57 4.78 5.24
C CYS A 171 10.24 5.72 4.07
N ARG A 172 9.82 6.93 4.43
CA ARG A 172 9.38 7.97 3.50
C ARG A 172 10.47 8.36 2.51
N ASN A 173 11.71 8.50 2.99
CA ASN A 173 12.85 8.83 2.12
C ASN A 173 13.13 7.73 1.09
N CYS A 174 13.09 6.45 1.49
CA CYS A 174 13.23 5.33 0.55
C CYS A 174 12.10 5.35 -0.50
N PHE A 175 10.86 5.56 -0.07
CA PHE A 175 9.72 5.65 -0.98
C PHE A 175 9.87 6.78 -2.01
N ILE A 176 10.24 7.99 -1.56
CA ILE A 176 10.47 9.14 -2.45
C ILE A 176 11.61 8.86 -3.44
N LYS A 177 12.72 8.23 -3.00
CA LYS A 177 13.80 7.81 -3.89
C LYS A 177 13.28 6.84 -4.96
N ALA A 178 12.48 5.85 -4.59
CA ALA A 178 11.83 4.96 -5.57
C ALA A 178 10.92 5.72 -6.55
N GLY A 179 10.17 6.70 -6.05
CA GLY A 179 9.29 7.54 -6.87
C GLY A 179 10.00 8.30 -7.97
N ARG A 180 11.15 8.89 -7.65
CA ARG A 180 12.00 9.61 -8.61
C ARG A 180 12.51 8.71 -9.74
N LEU A 181 12.63 7.41 -9.48
CA LEU A 181 13.06 6.39 -10.44
C LEU A 181 11.88 5.73 -11.18
N SER A 182 10.64 6.17 -10.92
CA SER A 182 9.45 5.65 -11.59
C SER A 182 9.23 6.32 -12.95
N SER A 183 8.39 5.71 -13.79
CA SER A 183 8.04 6.24 -15.11
C SER A 183 6.51 6.18 -15.33
N PRO A 184 5.83 7.34 -15.31
CA PRO A 184 6.36 8.65 -14.90
C PRO A 184 6.74 8.68 -13.40
N PRO A 185 7.61 9.61 -12.97
CA PRO A 185 7.84 9.85 -11.55
C PRO A 185 6.55 10.31 -10.85
N PHE A 186 6.33 9.87 -9.61
CA PHE A 186 5.26 10.47 -8.81
C PHE A 186 5.71 11.80 -8.23
N GLU A 187 4.75 12.65 -7.93
CA GLU A 187 4.97 13.95 -7.30
C GLU A 187 4.68 13.87 -5.80
N VAL A 188 5.55 14.48 -5.00
CA VAL A 188 5.23 14.79 -3.60
C VAL A 188 4.51 16.12 -3.59
N VAL A 189 3.28 16.13 -3.09
CA VAL A 189 2.42 17.32 -3.06
C VAL A 189 2.07 17.68 -1.62
N GLU A 190 1.85 18.97 -1.38
CA GLU A 190 1.43 19.50 -0.09
C GLU A 190 0.04 20.12 -0.27
N ILE A 191 -0.97 19.52 0.37
CA ILE A 191 -2.36 19.99 0.30
C ILE A 191 -2.62 20.94 1.47
N PRO A 192 -2.92 22.23 1.22
CA PRO A 192 -3.22 23.17 2.29
C PRO A 192 -4.45 22.74 3.11
N TYR A 193 -4.31 22.71 4.44
CA TYR A 193 -5.38 22.32 5.36
C TYR A 193 -5.19 23.00 6.72
N GLU A 194 -6.20 23.74 7.20
CA GLU A 194 -6.24 24.33 8.55
C GLU A 194 -4.93 25.01 9.04
N GLY A 195 -4.25 25.77 8.16
CA GLY A 195 -3.01 26.48 8.52
C GLY A 195 -1.75 25.59 8.55
N THR A 196 -1.87 24.34 8.11
CA THR A 196 -0.78 23.41 7.83
C THR A 196 -0.92 22.83 6.40
N THR A 197 -0.13 21.83 6.08
CA THR A 197 -0.20 21.07 4.83
C THR A 197 -0.25 19.57 5.10
N LEU A 198 -1.03 18.85 4.30
CA LEU A 198 -1.05 17.38 4.30
C LEU A 198 -0.09 16.88 3.20
N PRO A 199 0.94 16.08 3.56
CA PRO A 199 1.88 15.55 2.59
C PRO A 199 1.29 14.35 1.85
N GLU A 200 1.16 14.45 0.53
CA GLU A 200 0.54 13.41 -0.31
C GLU A 200 1.40 13.06 -1.52
N TYR A 201 1.02 11.96 -2.20
CA TYR A 201 1.65 11.50 -3.42
C TYR A 201 0.67 11.55 -4.59
N PHE A 202 1.07 12.22 -5.67
CA PHE A 202 0.28 12.32 -6.89
C PHE A 202 0.90 11.48 -8.02
N PHE A 203 0.13 10.53 -8.53
CA PHE A 203 0.55 9.61 -9.58
C PHE A 203 -0.16 9.95 -10.90
N ARG A 204 0.62 10.34 -11.91
CA ARG A 204 0.09 10.62 -13.25
C ARG A 204 0.10 9.40 -14.15
N VAL A 205 -0.88 9.34 -15.05
CA VAL A 205 -0.92 8.34 -16.13
C VAL A 205 -0.28 8.95 -17.38
N GLY A 206 1.04 8.87 -17.47
CA GLY A 206 1.85 9.44 -18.56
C GLY A 206 1.97 10.96 -18.51
N ASP A 207 2.51 11.55 -19.58
CA ASP A 207 2.97 12.95 -19.60
C ASP A 207 1.96 13.95 -20.19
N SER A 208 0.72 13.52 -20.42
CA SER A 208 -0.31 14.37 -21.03
C SER A 208 -1.06 15.17 -19.97
N ASP A 209 -1.21 16.47 -20.18
CA ASP A 209 -2.00 17.38 -19.34
C ASP A 209 -3.52 17.25 -19.53
N THR A 210 -3.98 16.24 -20.27
CA THR A 210 -5.41 15.99 -20.47
C THR A 210 -6.04 15.58 -19.14
N PRO A 211 -7.11 16.25 -18.67
CA PRO A 211 -7.82 15.85 -17.46
C PRO A 211 -8.33 14.41 -17.54
N ARG A 212 -8.23 13.68 -16.43
CA ARG A 212 -8.66 12.29 -16.30
C ARG A 212 -9.45 12.09 -15.00
N PRO A 213 -10.33 11.08 -14.94
CA PRO A 213 -10.87 10.63 -13.67
C PRO A 213 -9.74 10.37 -12.68
N THR A 214 -9.88 10.93 -11.46
CA THR A 214 -8.87 10.85 -10.41
C THR A 214 -9.41 9.99 -9.29
N LEU A 215 -8.62 9.01 -8.84
CA LEU A 215 -8.92 8.20 -7.68
C LEU A 215 -8.15 8.76 -6.48
N ILE A 216 -8.85 9.00 -5.38
CA ILE A 216 -8.25 9.35 -4.10
C ILE A 216 -8.22 8.06 -3.26
N LEU A 217 -7.03 7.65 -2.85
CA LEU A 217 -6.82 6.49 -1.98
C LEU A 217 -6.49 6.98 -0.58
N GLN A 218 -7.10 6.37 0.43
CA GLN A 218 -6.88 6.70 1.82
C GLN A 218 -6.80 5.41 2.63
N THR A 219 -5.87 5.37 3.59
CA THR A 219 -5.71 4.26 4.52
C THR A 219 -6.40 4.53 5.86
N GLY A 220 -6.36 3.53 6.74
CA GLY A 220 -6.92 3.55 8.09
C GLY A 220 -5.95 4.08 9.15
N TYR A 221 -6.17 3.63 10.38
CA TYR A 221 -5.42 4.09 11.57
C TYR A 221 -3.95 3.66 11.55
N ASP A 222 -3.68 2.45 11.08
CA ASP A 222 -2.41 1.75 11.21
C ASP A 222 -1.70 1.55 9.86
N GLY A 223 -2.11 2.29 8.83
CA GLY A 223 -1.51 2.26 7.51
C GLY A 223 -0.82 3.58 7.16
N THR A 224 0.08 3.52 6.18
CA THR A 224 0.77 4.70 5.65
C THR A 224 0.38 4.94 4.19
N SER A 225 0.51 6.18 3.70
CA SER A 225 0.26 6.47 2.28
C SER A 225 1.19 5.69 1.36
N GLU A 226 2.43 5.45 1.79
CA GLU A 226 3.43 4.64 1.10
C GLU A 226 3.02 3.15 1.00
N GLU A 227 2.33 2.63 2.01
CA GLU A 227 1.86 1.26 2.00
C GLU A 227 0.77 1.00 0.96
N LEU A 228 -0.12 1.96 0.69
CA LEU A 228 -1.16 1.81 -0.35
C LEU A 228 -0.56 1.54 -1.74
N TYR A 229 0.64 2.06 -1.99
CA TYR A 229 1.40 1.78 -3.21
C TYR A 229 1.94 0.35 -3.26
N ASN A 230 2.51 -0.13 -2.15
CA ASN A 230 3.09 -1.48 -2.03
C ASN A 230 2.01 -2.57 -1.84
N GLY A 231 0.83 -2.16 -1.39
CA GLY A 231 -0.18 -3.01 -0.79
C GLY A 231 -1.05 -3.70 -1.81
N GLN A 232 -1.91 -2.99 -2.55
CA GLN A 232 -2.95 -3.63 -3.37
C GLN A 232 -3.49 -2.80 -4.55
N GLU A 233 -3.27 -1.48 -4.59
CA GLU A 233 -4.19 -0.62 -5.36
C GLU A 233 -3.59 -0.01 -6.62
N LEU A 234 -2.34 0.46 -6.59
CA LEU A 234 -1.79 1.28 -7.69
C LEU A 234 -1.14 0.47 -8.82
N LYS A 235 -0.53 -0.70 -8.52
CA LYS A 235 0.07 -1.53 -9.57
C LYS A 235 -1.00 -2.19 -10.46
N CYS A 236 -2.14 -2.58 -9.88
CA CYS A 236 -3.30 -3.10 -10.61
C CYS A 236 -3.81 -2.10 -11.67
N LEU A 237 -3.86 -0.81 -11.31
CA LEU A 237 -4.23 0.26 -12.25
C LEU A 237 -3.18 0.48 -13.35
N ARG A 238 -1.89 0.24 -13.04
CA ARG A 238 -0.80 0.31 -14.02
C ARG A 238 -0.80 -0.87 -14.99
N GLU A 239 -1.13 -2.08 -14.54
CA GLU A 239 -1.22 -3.28 -15.39
C GLU A 239 -2.50 -3.34 -16.23
N TYR A 240 -3.62 -2.80 -15.74
CA TYR A 240 -4.84 -2.61 -16.55
C TYR A 240 -4.57 -1.85 -17.87
N ARG A 241 -3.52 -1.03 -17.90
CA ARG A 241 -3.05 -0.29 -19.09
C ARG A 241 -2.32 -1.17 -20.12
N LEU A 242 -1.66 -2.25 -19.71
CA LEU A 242 -0.96 -3.14 -20.66
C LEU A 242 -1.95 -3.99 -21.47
N ASN A 243 -3.14 -4.26 -20.93
CA ASN A 243 -4.16 -5.07 -21.57
C ASN A 243 -5.21 -4.26 -22.36
N LEU A 244 -5.12 -2.93 -22.37
CA LEU A 244 -6.00 -2.03 -23.14
C LEU A 244 -5.34 -1.50 -24.43
N LYS A 245 -4.29 -2.18 -24.91
CA LYS A 245 -3.68 -1.91 -26.22
C LYS A 245 -4.02 -3.00 -27.22
#